data_AF-A0A2R6AB62-F1
#
_entry.id   AF-A0A2R6AB62-F1
#
_cell.length_a   1.000
_cell.length_b   1.000
_cell.length_c   1.000
_cell.angle_alpha   90.00
_cell.angle_beta   90.00
_cell.angle_gamma   90.00
#
_symmetry.space_group_name_H-M   'P 1'
#
loop_
_entity.id
_entity.type
_entity.pdbx_description
1 polymer ?
#
loop_
_entity_poly.entity_id
_entity_poly.type
_entity_poly.pdbx_seq_one_letter_code
_entity_poly.pdbx_strand_id
1 'polypeptide(L)'
;EDLDTEGLIQKGVTRTRRMRLYDSSFSELRRCLEWVFQKQAKTVLAVSAYNTSRECFLCGRINQSLTLEDRVFHCPHCGFTLDRDLNASLVLLKRAGWVPPVVA
;
A
#
# COMPACT_ATOMS: atom_id res chain seq x y z
N GLU A 1 -9.92 -1.56 -5.93
CA GLU A 1 -8.87 -1.79 -6.93
C GLU A 1 -9.29 -3.02 -7.69
N ASP A 2 -9.56 -2.87 -8.98
CA ASP A 2 -9.25 -3.96 -9.88
C ASP A 2 -7.73 -4.01 -9.92
N LEU A 3 -7.17 -4.82 -9.01
CA LEU A 3 -5.79 -5.24 -9.17
C LEU A 3 -5.74 -5.89 -10.55
N ASP A 4 -4.96 -5.33 -11.46
CA ASP A 4 -4.62 -5.95 -12.73
C ASP A 4 -3.78 -7.20 -12.44
N THR A 5 -4.46 -8.24 -11.96
CA THR A 5 -3.87 -9.53 -11.61
C THR A 5 -3.23 -10.12 -12.87
N GLU A 6 -3.86 -9.92 -14.02
CA GLU A 6 -3.38 -10.36 -15.31
C GLU A 6 -2.04 -9.69 -15.70
N GLY A 7 -1.92 -8.37 -15.58
CA GLY A 7 -0.68 -7.63 -15.80
C GLY A 7 0.41 -7.95 -14.76
N LEU A 8 0.04 -8.21 -13.50
CA LEU A 8 0.95 -8.67 -12.45
C LEU A 8 1.44 -10.10 -12.69
N ILE A 9 0.68 -10.94 -13.38
CA ILE A 9 1.04 -12.33 -13.71
C ILE A 9 1.91 -12.38 -14.97
N GLN A 10 1.65 -11.50 -15.95
CA GLN A 10 2.31 -11.51 -17.26
C GLN A 10 3.68 -10.79 -17.27
N LYS A 11 3.90 -9.73 -16.48
CA LYS A 11 5.17 -8.97 -16.50
C LYS A 11 6.21 -9.54 -15.53
N GLY A 12 7.09 -10.42 -16.02
CA GLY A 12 8.37 -10.74 -15.36
C GLY A 12 8.28 -11.53 -14.06
N VAL A 13 7.16 -12.22 -13.82
CA VAL A 13 6.93 -12.95 -12.57
C VAL A 13 7.23 -14.44 -12.75
N THR A 14 8.11 -14.98 -11.89
CA THR A 14 8.41 -16.41 -11.86
C THR A 14 7.16 -17.22 -11.55
N ARG A 15 7.09 -18.49 -12.00
CA ARG A 15 5.95 -19.40 -11.76
C ARG A 15 5.50 -19.41 -10.29
N THR A 16 6.47 -19.43 -9.38
CA THR A 16 6.25 -19.41 -7.93
C THR A 16 5.55 -18.14 -7.45
N ARG A 17 5.94 -16.96 -7.97
CA ARG A 17 5.37 -15.68 -7.56
C ARG A 17 3.98 -15.47 -8.20
N ARG A 18 3.73 -16.02 -9.39
CA ARG A 18 2.36 -16.09 -9.98
C ARG A 18 1.40 -16.90 -9.12
N MET A 19 1.83 -18.09 -8.68
CA MET A 19 1.00 -18.95 -7.83
C MET A 19 0.63 -18.25 -6.51
N ARG A 20 1.56 -17.54 -5.87
CA ARG A 20 1.27 -16.78 -4.64
C ARG A 20 0.23 -15.68 -4.86
N LEU A 21 0.24 -15.02 -6.02
CA LEU A 21 -0.75 -14.00 -6.35
C LEU A 21 -2.14 -14.60 -6.57
N TYR A 22 -2.22 -15.74 -7.25
CA TYR A 22 -3.48 -16.48 -7.40
C TYR A 22 -4.03 -16.99 -6.06
N ASP A 23 -3.15 -17.47 -5.18
CA ASP A 23 -3.50 -18.00 -3.86
C ASP A 23 -4.01 -16.92 -2.89
N SER A 24 -3.76 -15.63 -3.20
CA SER A 24 -4.04 -14.53 -2.28
C SER A 24 -5.50 -14.03 -2.29
N SER A 25 -6.41 -14.61 -3.09
CA SER A 25 -7.87 -14.32 -3.12
C SER A 25 -8.27 -12.87 -2.77
N PHE A 26 -7.60 -11.86 -3.34
CA PHE A 26 -7.74 -10.46 -2.90
C PHE A 26 -9.18 -9.92 -3.04
N SER A 27 -9.90 -10.37 -4.08
CA SER A 27 -11.30 -10.02 -4.29
C SER A 27 -12.22 -10.58 -3.18
N GLU A 28 -11.90 -11.77 -2.67
CA GLU A 28 -12.65 -12.36 -1.55
C GLU A 28 -12.33 -11.65 -0.23
N LEU A 29 -11.05 -11.36 0.02
CA LEU A 29 -10.63 -10.58 1.17
C LEU A 29 -11.36 -9.23 1.22
N ARG A 30 -11.42 -8.52 0.08
CA ARG A 30 -12.15 -7.26 -0.05
C ARG A 30 -13.63 -7.42 0.27
N ARG A 31 -14.30 -8.41 -0.32
CA ARG A 31 -15.72 -8.70 -0.08
C ARG A 31 -16.00 -9.00 1.40
N CYS A 32 -15.13 -9.76 2.06
CA CYS A 32 -15.22 -10.01 3.49
C CYS A 32 -15.07 -8.71 4.31
N LEU A 33 -14.11 -7.85 3.98
CA LEU A 33 -13.92 -6.56 4.65
C LEU A 33 -15.13 -5.64 4.48
N GLU A 34 -15.61 -5.48 3.25
CA GLU A 34 -16.80 -4.66 2.95
C GLU A 34 -18.02 -5.16 3.75
N TRP A 35 -18.25 -6.48 3.77
CA TRP A 35 -19.35 -7.08 4.51
C TRP A 35 -19.24 -6.85 6.03
N VAL A 36 -18.08 -7.10 6.64
CA VAL A 36 -17.88 -6.91 8.09
C VAL A 36 -18.02 -5.44 8.49
N PHE A 37 -17.48 -4.51 7.71
CA PHE A 37 -17.52 -3.09 8.04
C PHE A 37 -18.92 -2.50 7.83
N GLN A 38 -19.65 -2.96 6.80
CA GLN A 38 -21.04 -2.58 6.58
C GLN A 38 -21.93 -2.96 7.78
N LYS A 39 -21.70 -4.13 8.40
CA LYS A 39 -22.41 -4.56 9.62
C LYS A 39 -22.21 -3.62 10.80
N GLN A 40 -21.10 -2.86 10.81
CA GLN A 40 -20.77 -1.88 11.85
C GLN A 40 -21.10 -0.43 11.43
N ALA A 41 -21.85 -0.24 10.33
CA ALA A 41 -22.11 1.08 9.75
C ALA A 41 -20.82 1.87 9.43
N LYS A 42 -19.75 1.17 9.03
CA LYS A 42 -18.48 1.76 8.57
C LYS A 42 -18.34 1.59 7.07
N THR A 43 -17.49 2.43 6.47
CA THR A 43 -17.19 2.40 5.03
C THR A 43 -15.78 1.86 4.78
N VAL A 44 -15.62 1.07 3.72
CA VAL A 44 -14.32 0.64 3.19
C VAL A 44 -14.01 1.49 1.96
N LEU A 45 -12.95 2.29 2.04
CA LEU A 45 -12.49 3.12 0.92
C LEU A 45 -11.36 2.41 0.17
N ALA A 46 -11.51 2.28 -1.14
CA ALA A 46 -10.43 1.82 -1.99
C ALA A 46 -9.49 2.98 -2.33
N VAL A 47 -8.22 2.86 -1.94
CA VAL A 47 -7.18 3.86 -2.20
C VAL A 47 -6.08 3.22 -3.04
N SER A 48 -5.54 3.96 -4.02
CA SER A 48 -4.47 3.45 -4.87
C SER A 48 -3.21 3.13 -4.05
N ALA A 49 -2.74 1.88 -4.15
CA ALA A 49 -1.48 1.42 -3.56
C ALA A 49 -0.23 1.73 -4.41
N TYR A 50 -0.38 2.46 -5.52
CA TYR A 50 0.72 2.72 -6.44
C TYR A 50 1.89 3.45 -5.76
N ASN A 51 3.08 2.84 -5.76
CA ASN A 51 4.32 3.35 -5.17
C ASN A 51 4.30 3.69 -3.67
N THR A 52 3.30 3.25 -2.91
CA THR A 52 3.18 3.61 -1.48
C THR A 52 4.36 3.12 -0.64
N SER A 53 4.97 1.98 -1.00
CA SER A 53 6.17 1.46 -0.33
C SER A 53 7.44 2.28 -0.58
N ARG A 54 7.45 3.14 -1.61
CA ARG A 54 8.60 3.96 -2.02
C ARG A 54 8.37 5.46 -1.82
N GLU A 55 7.15 5.89 -1.61
CA GLU A 55 6.81 7.29 -1.35
C GLU A 55 7.05 7.65 0.12
N CYS A 56 7.74 8.75 0.37
CA CYS A 56 7.88 9.28 1.72
C CYS A 56 6.57 9.91 2.18
N PHE A 57 6.01 9.43 3.29
CA PHE A 57 4.81 10.04 3.89
C PHE A 57 4.98 11.53 4.20
N LEU A 58 6.17 11.93 4.70
CA LEU A 58 6.46 13.29 5.12
C LEU A 58 6.60 14.24 3.91
N CYS A 59 7.51 13.96 2.98
CA CYS A 59 7.84 14.90 1.89
C CYS A 59 7.24 14.54 0.52
N GLY A 60 6.60 13.37 0.37
CA GLY A 60 5.98 12.92 -0.88
C GLY A 60 6.95 12.47 -1.99
N ARG A 61 8.27 12.57 -1.77
CA ARG A 61 9.25 12.14 -2.78
C ARG A 61 9.43 10.62 -2.79
N ILE A 62 9.68 10.07 -3.98
CA ILE A 62 9.93 8.64 -4.19
C ILE A 62 11.40 8.30 -3.93
N ASN A 63 11.63 7.29 -3.09
CA ASN A 63 12.92 6.62 -2.95
C ASN A 63 13.05 5.53 -4.04
N GLN A 64 13.86 5.78 -5.07
CA GLN A 64 14.06 4.86 -6.19
C GLN A 64 15.03 3.72 -5.87
N SER A 65 15.89 3.88 -4.85
CA SER A 65 16.91 2.88 -4.48
C SER A 65 16.40 1.84 -3.49
N LEU A 66 15.13 1.91 -3.08
CA LEU A 66 14.54 0.99 -2.12
C LEU A 66 14.31 -0.40 -2.74
N THR A 67 14.81 -1.42 -2.07
CA THR A 67 14.70 -2.84 -2.44
C THR A 67 13.63 -3.55 -1.61
N LEU A 68 13.32 -4.80 -1.97
CA LEU A 68 12.35 -5.61 -1.21
C LEU A 68 12.86 -6.04 0.17
N GLU A 69 14.18 -6.14 0.33
CA GLU A 69 14.86 -6.53 1.58
C GLU A 69 14.86 -5.41 2.62
N ASP A 70 14.75 -4.15 2.17
CA ASP A 70 14.70 -3.00 3.05
C ASP A 70 13.40 -2.99 3.87
N ARG A 71 13.50 -3.28 5.17
CA ARG A 71 12.38 -3.24 6.13
C ARG A 71 12.16 -1.84 6.73
N VAL A 72 13.20 -1.00 6.71
CA VAL A 72 13.16 0.38 7.16
C VAL A 72 13.15 1.30 5.95
N PHE A 73 12.20 2.23 5.90
CA PHE A 73 12.18 3.30 4.92
C PHE A 73 13.06 4.44 5.39
N HIS A 74 14.16 4.71 4.70
CA HIS A 74 14.95 5.92 4.87
C HIS A 74 14.75 6.84 3.67
N CYS A 75 14.32 8.08 3.92
CA CYS A 75 14.08 9.05 2.86
C CYS A 75 15.38 9.78 2.47
N PRO A 76 15.92 9.60 1.25
CA PRO A 76 17.14 10.29 0.81
C PRO A 76 16.94 11.81 0.60
N HIS A 77 15.69 12.26 0.73
CA HIS A 77 15.26 13.60 0.37
C HIS A 77 15.03 14.52 1.57
N CYS A 78 14.64 13.97 2.72
CA CYS A 78 14.34 14.73 3.93
C CYS A 78 14.84 14.05 5.21
N GLY A 79 15.50 12.89 5.13
CA GLY A 79 16.03 12.15 6.28
C GLY A 79 14.97 11.40 7.11
N PHE A 80 13.68 11.54 6.79
CA PHE A 80 12.61 10.83 7.49
C PHE A 80 12.84 9.32 7.46
N THR A 81 12.73 8.69 8.63
CA THR A 81 12.98 7.26 8.82
C THR A 81 11.84 6.61 9.60
N LEU A 82 11.32 5.50 9.08
CA LEU A 82 10.24 4.74 9.71
C LEU A 82 10.27 3.28 9.23
N ASP A 83 9.56 2.38 9.91
CA ASP A 83 9.21 1.08 9.31
C ASP A 83 8.54 1.27 7.94
N ARG A 84 8.93 0.47 6.95
CA ARG A 84 8.48 0.62 5.56
C ARG A 84 6.97 0.40 5.41
N ASP A 85 6.43 -0.59 6.10
CA ASP A 85 5.02 -0.95 6.00
C ASP A 85 4.15 0.11 6.72
N LEU A 86 4.65 0.67 7.83
CA LEU A 86 4.02 1.82 8.49
C LEU A 86 4.06 3.09 7.62
N ASN A 87 5.20 3.40 6.97
CA ASN A 87 5.28 4.53 6.05
C ASN A 87 4.27 4.39 4.89
N ALA A 88 4.18 3.20 4.29
CA ALA A 88 3.22 2.93 3.22
C ALA A 88 1.77 3.09 3.68
N SER A 89 1.45 2.66 4.91
CA SER A 89 0.13 2.82 5.52
C SER A 89 -0.24 4.29 5.74
N LEU A 90 0.72 5.13 6.15
CA LEU A 90 0.52 6.57 6.31
C LEU A 90 0.34 7.29 4.97
N VAL A 91 1.04 6.86 3.91
CA VAL A 91 0.80 7.35 2.55
C VAL A 91 -0.63 7.03 2.10
N LEU A 92 -1.11 5.80 2.33
CA LEU A 92 -2.50 5.42 2.03
C LEU A 92 -3.50 6.28 2.82
N LEU A 93 -3.24 6.51 4.10
CA LEU A 93 -4.08 7.34 4.95
C LEU A 93 -4.17 8.78 4.42
N LYS A 94 -3.03 9.37 4.03
CA LYS A 94 -2.98 10.71 3.41
C LYS A 94 -3.78 10.77 2.11
N ARG A 95 -3.64 9.74 1.25
CA ARG A 95 -4.39 9.62 -0.02
C ARG A 95 -5.89 9.39 0.19
N ALA A 96 -6.29 8.84 1.33
CA ALA A 96 -7.70 8.73 1.73
C ALA A 96 -8.33 10.07 2.13
N GLY A 97 -7.56 11.17 2.13
CA GLY A 97 -8.01 12.50 2.54
C GLY A 97 -7.85 12.76 4.04
N TRP A 98 -7.14 11.90 4.78
CA TRP A 98 -6.82 12.19 6.17
C TRP A 98 -5.79 13.32 6.25
N VAL A 99 -6.17 14.37 6.96
CA VAL A 99 -5.28 15.46 7.33
C VAL A 99 -4.99 15.28 8.82
N PRO A 100 -3.71 15.21 9.24
CA PRO A 100 -3.40 15.23 10.66
C PRO A 100 -4.08 16.45 11.29
N PRO A 101 -4.79 16.31 12.43
CA PRO A 101 -5.21 17.47 13.18
C PRO A 101 -3.94 18.24 13.52
N VAL A 102 -3.76 19.38 12.85
CA VAL A 102 -2.55 20.19 12.95
C VAL A 102 -2.34 20.48 14.43
N VAL A 103 -1.15 20.14 14.95
CA VAL A 103 -0.61 20.77 16.15
C VAL A 103 -0.53 22.26 15.80
N ALA A 104 -1.50 23.02 16.30
CA ALA A 104 -1.49 24.48 16.28
C ALA A 104 -0.27 25.00 17.05
#